data_AF-A0A2Z6QLX6-F1
#
_entry.id   AF-A0A2Z6QLX6-F1
#
_cell.length_a   1.000
_cell.length_b   1.000
_cell.length_c   1.000
_cell.angle_alpha   90.00
_cell.angle_beta   90.00
_cell.angle_gamma   90.00
#
_symmetry.space_group_name_H-M   'P 1'
#
loop_
_entity.id
_entity.type
_entity.pdbx_description
1 polymer ?
#
loop_
_entity_poly.entity_id
_entity_poly.type
_entity_poly.pdbx_seq_one_letter_code
_entity_poly.pdbx_strand_id
1 'polypeptide(L)'
;MSSVEVEYESYLVENWTTDTLILHLKEQNLKLEEKHFEILRNEEITGLDFLDMTEEKLESCGLKIGPSMRLAKEAKALKDNTKRPFSSYLSLKEVLEKYGLKSDSITSIP
;
A
#
# COMPACT_ATOMS: atom_id res chain seq x y z
N MET A 1 -4.16 18.23 14.74
CA MET A 1 -4.34 17.07 13.86
C MET A 1 -5.76 16.58 14.03
N SER A 2 -6.54 16.59 12.95
CA SER A 2 -7.92 16.09 12.92
C SER A 2 -7.91 14.55 12.90
N SER A 3 -8.90 13.88 13.48
CA SER A 3 -9.04 12.42 13.43
C SER A 3 -8.95 11.85 12.00
N VAL A 4 -9.39 12.63 11.02
CA VAL A 4 -9.36 12.27 9.58
C VAL A 4 -7.94 12.28 9.01
N GLU A 5 -7.07 13.20 9.47
CA GLU A 5 -5.66 13.24 9.06
C GLU A 5 -4.90 12.05 9.62
N VAL A 6 -5.22 11.64 10.86
CA VAL A 6 -4.59 10.48 11.51
C VAL A 6 -5.03 9.16 10.86
N GLU A 7 -6.30 9.07 10.43
CA GLU A 7 -6.77 7.93 9.64
C GLU A 7 -6.10 7.87 8.26
N TYR A 8 -5.94 9.02 7.58
CA TYR A 8 -5.30 9.11 6.26
C TYR A 8 -3.84 8.65 6.28
N GLU A 9 -3.05 9.12 7.24
CA GLU A 9 -1.65 8.71 7.39
C GLU A 9 -1.50 7.20 7.58
N SER A 10 -2.50 6.51 8.17
CA SER A 10 -2.46 5.04 8.31
C SER A 10 -2.59 4.29 6.97
N TYR A 11 -3.15 4.92 5.93
CA TYR A 11 -3.27 4.32 4.60
C TYR A 11 -2.01 4.48 3.76
N LEU A 12 -1.07 5.33 4.17
CA LEU A 12 0.20 5.47 3.48
C LEU A 12 1.07 4.24 3.77
N VAL A 13 1.53 3.60 2.69
CA VAL A 13 2.39 2.41 2.78
C VAL A 13 3.64 2.67 3.61
N GLU A 14 4.18 3.88 3.55
CA GLU A 14 5.36 4.33 4.32
C GLU A 14 5.16 4.19 5.85
N ASN A 15 3.91 4.24 6.32
CA ASN A 15 3.59 4.14 7.74
C ASN A 15 3.23 2.72 8.19
N TRP A 16 3.25 1.73 7.29
CA TRP A 16 2.91 0.36 7.64
C TRP A 16 4.01 -0.31 8.45
N THR A 17 3.62 -0.91 9.57
CA THR A 17 4.47 -1.88 10.29
C THR A 17 4.69 -3.12 9.43
N THR A 18 5.69 -3.93 9.77
CA THR A 18 5.93 -5.22 9.11
C THR A 18 4.71 -6.13 9.13
N ASP A 19 3.92 -6.11 10.22
CA ASP A 19 2.66 -6.85 10.33
C ASP A 19 1.61 -6.40 9.33
N THR A 20 1.39 -5.08 9.24
CA THR A 20 0.42 -4.50 8.31
C THR A 20 0.83 -4.76 6.86
N LEU A 21 2.12 -4.65 6.55
CA LEU A 21 2.67 -5.00 5.24
C LEU A 21 2.40 -6.48 4.89
N ILE A 22 2.68 -7.40 5.81
CA ILE A 22 2.45 -8.84 5.58
C ILE A 22 0.96 -9.14 5.37
N LEU A 23 0.07 -8.48 6.11
CA LEU A 23 -1.37 -8.63 5.94
C LEU A 23 -1.78 -8.25 4.51
N HIS A 24 -1.35 -7.08 4.02
CA HIS A 24 -1.59 -6.65 2.63
C HIS A 24 -1.05 -7.66 1.62
N LEU A 25 0.19 -8.14 1.80
CA LEU A 25 0.80 -9.10 0.88
C LEU A 25 0.07 -10.45 0.83
N LYS A 26 -0.54 -10.88 1.94
CA LYS A 26 -1.39 -12.09 1.98
C LYS A 26 -2.67 -11.90 1.16
N GLU A 27 -3.26 -10.70 1.18
CA GLU A 27 -4.46 -10.36 0.40
C GLU A 27 -4.19 -10.32 -1.12
N GLN A 28 -2.97 -9.97 -1.53
CA GLN A 28 -2.58 -9.95 -2.95
C GLN A 28 -2.45 -11.34 -3.60
N ASN A 29 -2.60 -12.43 -2.84
CA ASN A 29 -2.56 -13.81 -3.33
C ASN A 29 -1.32 -14.12 -4.21
N LEU A 30 -0.15 -13.62 -3.78
CA LEU A 30 1.12 -13.75 -4.51
C LEU A 30 1.68 -15.19 -4.53
N LYS A 31 0.95 -16.19 -4.02
CA LYS A 31 1.40 -17.58 -3.83
C LYS A 31 2.68 -17.66 -2.99
N LEU A 32 2.72 -16.90 -1.90
CA LEU A 32 3.79 -16.92 -0.90
C LEU A 32 3.36 -17.78 0.29
N GLU A 33 4.29 -18.60 0.77
CA GLU A 33 4.16 -19.35 2.03
C GLU A 33 4.64 -18.53 3.24
N GLU A 34 4.26 -18.96 4.45
CA GLU A 34 4.58 -18.27 5.72
C GLU A 34 6.08 -18.02 5.92
N LYS A 35 6.94 -18.99 5.55
CA LYS A 35 8.39 -18.87 5.63
C LYS A 35 8.97 -17.65 4.90
N HIS A 36 8.29 -17.15 3.86
CA HIS A 36 8.73 -15.94 3.15
C HIS A 36 8.40 -14.69 3.96
N PHE A 37 7.26 -14.68 4.67
CA PHE A 37 6.88 -13.59 5.55
C PHE A 37 7.71 -13.57 6.82
N GLU A 38 8.15 -14.73 7.31
CA GLU A 38 9.13 -14.81 8.42
C GLU A 38 10.43 -14.08 8.09
N ILE A 39 10.90 -14.14 6.84
CA ILE A 39 12.09 -13.37 6.41
C ILE A 39 11.84 -11.86 6.56
N LEU A 40 10.67 -11.37 6.12
CA LEU A 40 10.33 -9.95 6.27
C LEU A 40 10.27 -9.52 7.74
N ARG A 41 9.79 -10.41 8.63
CA ARG A 41 9.76 -10.18 10.08
C ARG A 41 11.16 -10.14 10.69
N ASN A 42 12.02 -11.09 10.32
CA ASN A 42 13.37 -11.21 10.86
C ASN A 42 14.26 -10.03 10.44
N GLU A 43 14.05 -9.52 9.23
CA GLU A 43 14.74 -8.34 8.71
C GLU A 43 14.04 -7.02 9.10
N GLU A 44 12.95 -7.08 9.87
CA GLU A 44 12.16 -5.93 10.33
C GLU A 44 11.74 -4.98 9.19
N ILE A 45 11.45 -5.53 8.01
CA ILE A 45 11.13 -4.75 6.81
C ILE A 45 9.77 -4.06 7.02
N THR A 46 9.78 -2.74 7.13
CA THR A 46 8.56 -1.93 7.22
C THR A 46 8.01 -1.62 5.84
N GLY A 47 6.81 -1.04 5.76
CA GLY A 47 6.24 -0.60 4.49
C GLY A 47 7.10 0.45 3.79
N LEU A 48 7.74 1.37 4.54
CA LEU A 48 8.69 2.32 3.99
C LEU A 48 9.87 1.63 3.31
N ASP A 49 10.53 0.71 4.01
CA ASP A 49 11.68 -0.03 3.47
C ASP A 49 11.28 -0.87 2.24
N PHE A 50 10.10 -1.46 2.29
CA PHE A 50 9.57 -2.31 1.24
C PHE A 50 9.41 -1.57 -0.09
N LEU A 51 9.03 -0.28 -0.08
CA LEU A 51 8.92 0.53 -1.30
C LEU A 51 10.25 0.72 -2.04
N ASP A 52 11.38 0.49 -1.36
CA ASP A 52 12.74 0.56 -1.93
C ASP A 52 13.42 -0.81 -2.06
N MET A 53 12.67 -1.89 -1.82
CA MET A 53 13.16 -3.25 -2.04
C MET A 53 13.23 -3.58 -3.53
N THR A 54 14.34 -4.21 -3.90
CA THR A 54 14.56 -4.78 -5.23
C THR A 54 14.63 -6.29 -5.12
N GLU A 55 14.52 -6.99 -6.25
CA GLU A 55 14.68 -8.45 -6.31
C GLU A 55 16.02 -8.88 -5.69
N GLU A 56 17.11 -8.18 -5.98
CA GLU A 56 18.46 -8.44 -5.47
C GLU A 56 18.58 -8.26 -3.95
N LYS A 57 17.96 -7.21 -3.38
CA LYS A 57 17.94 -7.00 -1.93
C LYS A 57 17.15 -8.10 -1.24
N LEU A 58 15.99 -8.46 -1.79
CA LEU A 58 15.15 -9.54 -1.26
C LEU A 58 15.86 -10.90 -1.32
N GLU A 59 16.60 -11.18 -2.40
CA GLU A 59 17.47 -12.36 -2.48
C GLU A 59 18.59 -12.33 -1.44
N SER A 60 19.18 -11.15 -1.17
CA SER A 60 20.21 -10.98 -0.15
C SER A 60 19.67 -11.24 1.27
N CYS A 61 18.39 -10.95 1.53
CA CYS A 61 17.67 -11.32 2.76
C CYS A 61 17.35 -12.83 2.84
N GLY A 62 17.70 -13.63 1.82
CA GLY A 62 17.53 -15.08 1.82
C GLY A 62 16.28 -15.60 1.09
N LEU A 63 15.53 -14.73 0.41
CA LEU A 63 14.44 -15.18 -0.46
C LEU A 63 14.99 -15.82 -1.74
N LYS A 64 14.26 -16.81 -2.28
CA LYS A 64 14.56 -17.37 -3.60
C LYS A 64 14.05 -16.42 -4.69
N ILE A 65 14.67 -16.50 -5.87
CA ILE A 65 14.34 -15.72 -7.08
C ILE A 65 12.82 -15.58 -7.31
N GLY A 66 12.07 -16.69 -7.23
CA GLY A 66 10.62 -16.69 -7.48
C GLY A 66 9.81 -15.78 -6.55
N PRO A 67 9.89 -15.96 -5.21
CA PRO A 67 9.34 -15.03 -4.23
C PRO A 67 9.88 -13.60 -4.35
N SER A 68 11.19 -13.42 -4.54
CA SER A 68 11.83 -12.10 -4.66
C SER A 68 11.26 -11.29 -5.81
N MET A 69 11.14 -11.88 -7.00
CA MET A 69 10.59 -11.21 -8.18
C MET A 69 9.13 -10.78 -7.98
N ARG A 70 8.32 -11.57 -7.27
CA ARG A 70 6.90 -11.24 -6.99
C ARG A 70 6.77 -10.08 -6.00
N LEU A 71 7.55 -10.12 -4.93
CA LEU A 71 7.58 -9.05 -3.93
C LEU A 71 8.12 -7.74 -4.51
N ALA A 72 9.17 -7.78 -5.32
CA ALA A 72 9.72 -6.59 -5.98
C ALA A 72 8.71 -5.93 -6.95
N LYS A 73 7.90 -6.73 -7.66
CA LYS A 73 6.80 -6.22 -8.49
C LYS A 73 5.72 -5.52 -7.67
N GLU A 74 5.36 -6.10 -6.52
CA GLU A 74 4.39 -5.50 -5.62
C GLU A 74 4.90 -4.20 -5.00
N ALA A 75 6.16 -4.16 -4.54
CA ALA A 75 6.82 -2.95 -4.05
C ALA A 75 6.75 -1.82 -5.09
N LYS A 76 7.05 -2.14 -6.36
CA LYS A 76 6.94 -1.18 -7.46
C LYS A 76 5.49 -0.71 -7.68
N ALA A 77 4.52 -1.63 -7.66
CA ALA A 77 3.11 -1.29 -7.83
C ALA A 77 2.61 -0.36 -6.72
N LEU A 78 2.98 -0.61 -5.47
CA LEU A 78 2.66 0.26 -4.33
C LEU A 78 3.30 1.64 -4.50
N LYS A 79 4.58 1.71 -4.90
CA LYS A 79 5.30 2.97 -5.13
C LYS A 79 4.74 3.80 -6.28
N ASP A 80 4.23 3.16 -7.33
CA ASP A 80 3.62 3.85 -8.46
C ASP A 80 2.20 4.34 -8.11
N ASN A 81 1.49 3.61 -7.25
CA ASN A 81 0.17 4.01 -6.75
C ASN A 81 0.24 5.19 -5.75
N THR A 82 1.27 5.25 -4.88
CA THR A 82 1.47 6.41 -3.99
C THR A 82 1.78 7.71 -4.75
N LYS A 83 2.27 7.60 -6.00
CA LYS A 83 2.55 8.75 -6.89
C LYS A 83 1.35 9.18 -7.72
N ARG A 84 0.24 8.42 -7.73
CA ARG A 84 -0.94 8.83 -8.47
C ARG A 84 -1.57 10.01 -7.72
N PRO A 85 -1.69 11.22 -8.32
CA PRO A 85 -2.39 12.31 -7.67
C PRO A 85 -3.83 11.87 -7.39
N PHE A 86 -4.34 12.20 -6.21
CA PHE A 86 -5.68 11.78 -5.76
C PHE A 86 -6.78 12.08 -6.79
N SER A 87 -6.59 13.12 -7.63
CA SER A 87 -7.43 13.47 -8.77
C SER A 87 -7.64 12.36 -9.81
N SER A 88 -6.81 11.31 -9.78
CA SER A 88 -6.85 10.19 -10.72
C SER A 88 -7.58 8.96 -10.20
N TYR A 89 -7.91 8.90 -8.91
CA TYR A 89 -8.60 7.74 -8.32
C TYR A 89 -10.10 7.78 -8.53
N LEU A 90 -10.70 8.98 -8.47
CA LEU A 90 -12.02 9.36 -8.96
C LEU A 90 -12.08 10.89 -8.83
N SER A 91 -12.63 11.59 -9.80
CA SER A 91 -13.03 12.98 -9.57
C SER A 91 -14.03 13.01 -8.40
N LEU A 92 -13.99 14.05 -7.55
CA LEU A 92 -14.97 14.22 -6.45
C LEU A 92 -16.41 14.00 -6.93
N LYS A 93 -16.70 14.39 -8.17
CA LYS A 93 -17.98 14.17 -8.84
C LYS A 93 -18.37 12.69 -8.95
N GLU A 94 -17.45 11.83 -9.39
CA GLU A 94 -17.72 10.39 -9.54
C GLU A 94 -17.88 9.69 -8.19
N VAL A 95 -17.15 10.13 -7.16
CA VAL A 95 -17.35 9.62 -5.78
C VAL A 95 -18.74 9.99 -5.27
N LEU A 96 -19.14 11.26 -5.42
CA LEU A 96 -20.45 11.74 -4.99
C LEU A 96 -21.60 11.01 -5.72
N GLU A 97 -21.47 10.79 -7.03
CA GLU A 97 -22.46 10.07 -7.84
C GLU A 97 -22.64 8.61 -7.38
N LYS A 98 -21.56 7.92 -6.98
CA LYS A 98 -21.64 6.56 -6.41
C LYS A 98 -22.49 6.49 -5.14
N TYR A 99 -22.48 7.54 -4.32
CA TYR A 99 -23.27 7.64 -3.10
C TYR A 99 -24.60 8.38 -3.31
N GLY A 100 -24.99 8.65 -4.57
CA GLY A 100 -26.24 9.34 -4.90
C GLY A 100 -26.28 10.82 -4.49
N LEU A 101 -25.12 11.41 -4.17
CA LEU A 101 -24.98 12.80 -3.78
C LEU A 101 -24.82 13.65 -5.05
N LYS A 102 -25.77 14.56 -5.31
CA LYS A 102 -25.63 15.54 -6.39
C LYS A 102 -24.75 16.69 -5.92
N SER A 103 -23.74 17.05 -6.72
CA SER A 103 -22.86 18.21 -6.50
C SER A 103 -23.64 19.51 -6.25
N ASP A 104 -24.84 19.59 -6.82
CA ASP A 104 -25.69 20.77 -6.87
C ASP A 104 -26.35 21.09 -5.53
N SER A 105 -26.20 20.22 -4.52
CA SER A 105 -26.76 20.38 -3.16
C SER A 105 -25.79 20.99 -2.14
N ILE A 106 -24.53 21.23 -2.50
CA ILE A 106 -23.57 21.91 -1.60
C ILE A 106 -23.70 23.42 -1.80
N THR A 107 -24.86 23.98 -1.44
CA THR A 107 -24.99 25.42 -1.28
C THR A 107 -24.44 25.80 0.09
N SER A 108 -23.14 26.09 0.13
CA SER A 108 -22.44 26.80 1.22
C SER A 108 -22.51 26.15 2.62
N ILE A 109 -21.38 25.64 3.09
CA ILE A 109 -21.15 25.38 4.52
C ILE A 109 -20.81 26.74 5.17
N PRO A 110 -21.48 27.15 6.27
CA PRO A 110 -21.19 28.40 6.97
C PRO A 110 -19.82 28.40 7.66
#